data_AF-A0A1T5JBS8-F1
#
_entry.id   AF-A0A1T5JBS8-F1
#
_cell.length_a   1.000
_cell.length_b   1.000
_cell.length_c   1.000
_cell.angle_alpha   90.00
_cell.angle_beta   90.00
_cell.angle_gamma   90.00
#
_symmetry.space_group_name_H-M   'P 1'
#
loop_
_entity.id
_entity.type
_entity.pdbx_description
1 polymer ?
#
loop_
_entity_poly.entity_id
_entity_poly.type
_entity_poly.pdbx_seq_one_letter_code
_entity_poly.pdbx_strand_id
1 'polypeptide(L)'
;MSYTKRPELVIEGGLVVELDSGELVFVQQQVKTLTESLCPSIFVSATWIDEQLQSVVDNQGRHRARVEFRHAASQYEQDVLGLPALVRECLWLVLGEPLSLAALPDPPSENPQLNATTLIPWASELVRSVDIRRAIAIAKQGVEFDLDQVL
;
A
#
# COMPACT_ATOMS: atom_id res chain seq x y z
N MET A 1 -1.25 -15.79 -1.66
CA MET A 1 -0.83 -14.51 -2.27
C MET A 1 -2.05 -13.99 -2.99
N SER A 2 -2.53 -12.75 -2.77
CA SER A 2 -3.78 -12.33 -3.41
C SER A 2 -3.67 -11.17 -4.39
N TYR A 3 -2.49 -10.90 -4.94
CA TYR A 3 -2.36 -10.07 -6.14
C TYR A 3 -1.29 -10.58 -7.10
N THR A 4 -1.48 -10.31 -8.39
CA THR A 4 -0.54 -10.65 -9.46
C THR A 4 0.03 -9.36 -10.03
N LYS A 5 1.35 -9.26 -10.14
CA LYS A 5 1.97 -8.12 -10.84
C LYS A 5 1.68 -8.25 -12.34
N ARG A 6 1.34 -7.15 -12.99
CA ARG A 6 1.09 -7.07 -14.44
C ARG A 6 2.22 -6.27 -15.11
N PRO A 7 3.45 -6.81 -15.18
CA PRO A 7 4.62 -6.06 -15.68
C PRO A 7 4.50 -5.65 -17.15
N GLU A 8 3.61 -6.27 -17.90
CA GLU A 8 3.28 -5.91 -19.28
C GLU A 8 2.46 -4.63 -19.40
N LEU A 9 1.82 -4.17 -18.31
CA LEU A 9 1.05 -2.92 -18.25
C LEU A 9 1.92 -1.81 -17.67
N VAL A 10 2.41 -0.91 -18.53
CA VAL A 10 3.42 0.09 -18.16
C VAL A 10 2.81 1.44 -17.80
N ILE A 11 2.76 1.66 -16.48
CA ILE A 11 2.58 2.88 -15.69
C ILE A 11 3.84 3.76 -15.50
N GLU A 12 3.99 4.98 -16.05
CA GLU A 12 5.11 5.83 -15.59
C GLU A 12 4.98 6.09 -14.07
N GLY A 13 6.07 5.87 -13.32
CA GLY A 13 6.13 6.19 -11.89
C GLY A 13 5.43 5.22 -10.95
N GLY A 14 5.12 3.99 -11.40
CA GLY A 14 4.57 2.96 -10.51
C GLY A 14 4.46 1.57 -11.14
N LEU A 15 3.70 0.69 -10.49
CA LEU A 15 3.45 -0.69 -10.89
C LEU A 15 1.95 -0.95 -11.01
N VAL A 16 1.54 -1.73 -12.00
CA VAL A 16 0.17 -2.26 -12.07
C VAL A 16 0.11 -3.65 -11.45
N VAL A 17 -0.88 -3.86 -10.59
CA VAL A 17 -1.21 -5.15 -10.01
C VAL A 17 -2.66 -5.50 -10.30
N GLU A 18 -2.96 -6.78 -10.42
CA GLU A 18 -4.31 -7.31 -10.49
C GLU A 18 -4.63 -7.97 -9.15
N LEU A 19 -5.73 -7.55 -8.53
CA LEU A 19 -6.24 -8.16 -7.31
C LEU A 19 -6.88 -9.52 -7.63
N ASP A 20 -6.97 -10.41 -6.65
CA ASP A 20 -7.71 -11.68 -6.76
C ASP A 20 -9.19 -11.52 -7.16
N SER A 21 -9.80 -10.36 -6.89
CA SER A 21 -11.13 -9.98 -7.34
C SER A 21 -11.19 -9.50 -8.81
N GLY A 22 -10.04 -9.41 -9.49
CA GLY A 22 -9.90 -9.10 -10.92
C GLY A 22 -9.71 -7.62 -11.26
N GLU A 23 -9.76 -6.72 -10.28
CA GLU A 23 -9.53 -5.29 -10.53
C GLU A 23 -8.04 -4.97 -10.69
N LEU A 24 -7.76 -4.07 -11.63
CA LEU A 24 -6.43 -3.52 -11.83
C LEU A 24 -6.21 -2.33 -10.89
N VAL A 25 -5.08 -2.34 -10.19
CA VAL A 25 -4.69 -1.27 -9.27
C VAL A 25 -3.31 -0.77 -9.68
N PHE A 26 -3.21 0.54 -9.85
CA PHE A 26 -1.94 1.22 -9.99
C PHE A 26 -1.38 1.58 -8.61
N VAL A 27 -0.14 1.19 -8.36
CA VAL A 27 0.54 1.37 -7.08
C VAL A 27 1.77 2.22 -7.28
N GLN A 28 1.91 3.27 -6.48
CA GLN A 28 3.10 4.12 -6.47
C GLN A 28 3.78 4.04 -5.11
N GLN A 29 5.11 4.14 -5.15
CA GLN A 29 5.92 4.26 -3.95
C GLN A 29 6.96 5.36 -4.15
N GLN A 30 7.19 6.15 -3.10
CA GLN A 30 8.26 7.14 -3.05
C GLN A 30 8.89 7.11 -1.67
N VAL A 31 10.22 7.14 -1.62
CA VAL A 31 10.96 7.36 -0.38
C VAL A 31 11.63 8.71 -0.48
N LYS A 32 11.33 9.60 0.47
CA LYS A 32 11.93 10.94 0.53
C LYS A 32 12.63 11.13 1.86
N THR A 33 13.91 11.45 1.82
CA THR A 33 14.64 11.97 2.97
C THR A 33 14.49 13.48 2.95
N LEU A 34 13.71 14.04 3.87
CA LEU A 34 13.62 15.49 4.01
C LEU A 34 14.94 16.00 4.56
N THR A 35 15.49 17.07 3.99
CA THR A 35 16.83 17.60 4.31
C THR A 35 17.06 17.92 5.79
N GLU A 36 15.99 18.08 6.58
CA GLU A 36 16.05 18.33 8.03
C GLU A 36 15.76 17.08 8.89
N SER A 37 15.31 15.98 8.28
CA SER A 37 15.03 14.71 8.94
C SER A 37 16.07 13.66 8.54
N LEU A 38 16.83 13.12 9.50
CA LEU A 38 17.69 11.96 9.28
C LEU A 38 16.90 10.68 8.95
N CYS A 39 15.58 10.72 9.13
CA CYS A 39 14.66 9.60 8.93
C CYS A 39 13.91 9.73 7.59
N PRO A 40 13.89 8.69 6.73
CA PRO A 40 13.17 8.69 5.47
C PRO A 40 11.65 8.61 5.70
N SER A 41 10.90 9.38 4.92
CA SER A 41 9.45 9.25 4.80
C SER A 41 9.11 8.37 3.61
N ILE A 42 8.31 7.33 3.85
CA ILE A 42 7.78 6.41 2.86
C ILE A 42 6.37 6.88 2.50
N PHE A 43 6.12 7.07 1.22
CA PHE A 43 4.82 7.42 0.65
C PHE A 43 4.41 6.29 -0.26
N VAL A 44 3.22 5.74 -0.04
CA VAL A 44 2.64 4.72 -0.91
C VAL A 44 1.21 5.12 -1.27
N SER A 45 0.79 4.83 -2.49
CA SER A 45 -0.59 5.02 -2.93
C SER A 45 -1.04 3.86 -3.78
N ALA A 46 -2.34 3.59 -3.73
CA ALA A 46 -3.00 2.62 -4.60
C ALA A 46 -4.25 3.26 -5.19
N THR A 47 -4.41 3.17 -6.50
CA THR A 47 -5.51 3.77 -7.25
C THR A 47 -6.14 2.70 -8.14
N TRP A 48 -7.47 2.58 -8.10
CA TRP A 48 -8.19 1.68 -9.00
C TRP A 48 -8.16 2.22 -10.44
N ILE A 49 -7.73 1.37 -11.38
CA ILE A 49 -7.64 1.68 -12.81
C ILE A 49 -8.49 0.73 -13.65
N ASP A 50 -8.86 1.17 -14.85
CA ASP A 50 -9.55 0.37 -15.85
C ASP A 50 -8.57 -0.36 -16.80
N GLU A 51 -9.13 -1.09 -17.75
CA GLU A 51 -8.37 -1.85 -18.76
C GLU A 51 -7.58 -0.94 -19.71
N GLN A 52 -7.94 0.34 -19.81
CA GLN A 52 -7.24 1.37 -20.58
C GLN A 52 -6.16 2.07 -19.76
N LEU A 53 -5.86 1.55 -18.55
CA LEU A 53 -4.87 2.08 -17.63
C LEU A 53 -5.20 3.50 -17.13
N GLN A 54 -6.47 3.88 -17.18
CA GLN A 54 -6.96 5.15 -16.67
C GLN A 54 -7.54 4.97 -15.27
N SER A 55 -7.44 6.02 -14.45
CA SER A 55 -8.07 6.01 -13.14
C SER A 55 -9.58 5.94 -13.26
N VAL A 56 -10.21 5.05 -12.50
CA VAL A 56 -11.66 4.95 -12.45
C VAL A 56 -12.20 6.13 -11.63
N VAL A 57 -12.94 7.03 -12.29
CA VAL A 57 -13.48 8.26 -11.69
C VAL A 57 -15.02 8.27 -11.63
N ASP A 58 -15.58 9.08 -10.73
CA ASP A 58 -17.01 9.34 -10.61
C ASP A 58 -17.48 10.41 -11.63
N ASN A 59 -18.76 10.74 -11.62
CA ASN A 59 -19.35 11.75 -12.52
C ASN A 59 -18.81 13.17 -12.28
N GLN A 60 -18.11 13.41 -11.16
CA GLN A 60 -17.47 14.67 -10.80
C GLN A 60 -15.96 14.65 -11.12
N GLY A 61 -15.44 13.56 -11.69
CA GLY A 61 -14.02 13.39 -12.00
C GLY A 61 -13.14 13.00 -10.81
N ARG A 62 -13.74 12.64 -9.65
CA ARG A 62 -13.01 12.19 -8.47
C ARG A 62 -12.70 10.70 -8.57
N HIS A 63 -11.55 10.26 -8.06
CA HIS A 63 -11.21 8.83 -8.03
C HIS A 63 -12.26 8.04 -7.25
N ARG A 64 -12.84 7.00 -7.85
CA ARG A 64 -13.81 6.14 -7.17
C ARG A 64 -13.17 5.31 -6.06
N ALA A 65 -11.90 4.96 -6.22
CA ALA A 65 -11.10 4.32 -5.17
C ALA A 65 -9.64 4.72 -5.30
N ARG A 66 -9.15 5.47 -4.32
CA ARG A 66 -7.74 5.83 -4.14
C ARG A 66 -7.45 5.87 -2.65
N VAL A 67 -6.34 5.27 -2.25
CA VAL A 67 -5.83 5.30 -0.88
C VAL A 67 -4.39 5.77 -0.90
N GLU A 68 -4.02 6.54 0.11
CA GLU A 68 -2.66 7.06 0.29
C GLU A 68 -2.24 6.82 1.72
N PHE A 69 -0.97 6.45 1.88
CA PHE A 69 -0.40 6.23 3.20
C PHE A 69 1.02 6.79 3.26
N ARG A 70 1.33 7.45 4.37
CA ARG A 70 2.64 8.00 4.67
C ARG A 70 3.14 7.44 5.99
N HIS A 71 4.33 6.86 5.97
CA HIS A 71 5.05 6.44 7.17
C HIS A 71 6.36 7.22 7.33
N ALA A 72 6.62 7.75 8.52
CA ALA A 72 7.92 8.34 8.85
C ALA A 72 8.72 7.29 9.61
N ALA A 73 9.64 6.62 8.92
CA ALA A 73 10.41 5.52 9.50
C ALA A 73 11.42 6.05 10.53
N SER A 74 11.23 5.71 11.80
CA SER A 74 12.18 6.03 12.85
C SER A 74 13.54 5.37 12.62
N GLN A 75 14.59 5.90 13.26
CA GLN A 75 15.91 5.27 13.21
C GLN A 75 15.88 3.82 13.70
N TYR A 76 15.14 3.57 14.79
CA TYR A 76 14.98 2.23 15.36
C TYR A 76 14.34 1.25 14.36
N GLU A 77 13.25 1.62 13.70
CA GLU A 77 12.61 0.76 12.69
C GLU A 77 13.55 0.47 11.51
N GLN A 78 14.35 1.45 11.10
CA GLN A 78 15.33 1.26 10.04
C GLN A 78 16.43 0.27 10.46
N ASP A 79 16.94 0.40 11.68
CA ASP A 79 18.01 -0.43 12.21
C ASP A 79 17.56 -1.89 12.42
N VAL A 80 16.31 -2.11 12.83
CA VAL A 80 15.78 -3.46 13.11
C VAL A 80 15.23 -4.14 11.85
N LEU A 81 14.53 -3.41 10.98
CA LEU A 81 13.76 -4.01 9.86
C LEU A 81 14.42 -3.79 8.50
N GLY A 82 15.13 -2.67 8.36
CA GLY A 82 15.58 -2.18 7.08
C GLY A 82 14.48 -1.50 6.26
N LEU A 83 14.87 -0.48 5.51
CA LEU A 83 13.98 0.28 4.63
C LEU A 83 13.19 -0.59 3.62
N PRO A 84 13.76 -1.64 2.99
CA PRO A 84 13.00 -2.48 2.06
C PRO A 84 11.82 -3.22 2.70
N ALA A 85 11.97 -3.68 3.95
CA ALA A 85 10.90 -4.35 4.68
C ALA A 85 9.78 -3.36 5.02
N LEU A 86 10.14 -2.17 5.48
CA LEU A 86 9.20 -1.08 5.77
C LEU A 86 8.39 -0.67 4.54
N VAL A 87 9.05 -0.47 3.39
CA VAL A 87 8.36 -0.12 2.13
C VAL A 87 7.38 -1.23 1.75
N ARG A 88 7.79 -2.49 1.86
CA ARG A 88 6.90 -3.64 1.58
C ARG A 88 5.71 -3.69 2.52
N GLU A 89 5.88 -3.49 3.82
CA GLU A 89 4.76 -3.46 4.77
C GLU A 89 3.78 -2.33 4.43
N CYS A 90 4.29 -1.13 4.09
CA CYS A 90 3.46 -0.02 3.65
C CYS A 90 2.67 -0.37 2.37
N LEU A 91 3.30 -1.04 1.40
CA LEU A 91 2.64 -1.52 0.19
C LEU A 91 1.54 -2.55 0.49
N TRP A 92 1.82 -3.52 1.36
CA TRP A 92 0.82 -4.51 1.77
C TRP A 92 -0.36 -3.87 2.48
N LEU A 93 -0.10 -2.86 3.31
CA LEU A 93 -1.12 -2.09 3.99
C LEU A 93 -2.07 -1.43 2.98
N VAL A 94 -1.55 -0.73 1.96
CA VAL A 94 -2.41 -0.09 0.95
C VAL A 94 -3.13 -1.07 0.03
N LEU A 95 -2.55 -2.24 -0.20
CA LEU A 95 -3.15 -3.32 -0.99
C LEU A 95 -4.15 -4.17 -0.19
N GLY A 96 -4.33 -3.91 1.11
CA GLY A 96 -5.18 -4.74 1.98
C GLY A 96 -4.66 -6.17 2.14
N GLU A 97 -3.35 -6.38 1.97
CA GLU A 97 -2.73 -7.70 2.12
C GLU A 97 -2.43 -8.01 3.60
N PRO A 98 -2.43 -9.31 3.98
CA PRO A 98 -2.02 -9.72 5.32
C PRO A 98 -0.59 -9.26 5.65
N LEU A 99 -0.44 -8.54 6.75
CA LEU A 99 0.83 -7.96 7.21
C LEU A 99 1.65 -8.98 8.01
N SER A 100 2.00 -10.12 7.40
CA SER A 100 2.81 -11.15 8.06
C SER A 100 4.15 -11.35 7.35
N LEU A 101 5.24 -11.34 8.13
CA LEU A 101 6.60 -11.60 7.65
C LEU A 101 6.90 -13.07 7.34
N ALA A 102 6.02 -13.99 7.74
CA ALA A 102 6.20 -15.42 7.49
C ALA A 102 6.27 -15.79 5.99
N ALA A 103 6.04 -14.83 5.09
CA ALA A 103 6.20 -14.95 3.64
C ALA A 103 7.59 -14.55 3.10
N LEU A 104 8.55 -14.20 3.95
CA LEU A 104 9.94 -13.99 3.55
C LEU A 104 10.66 -15.33 3.36
N PRO A 105 11.32 -15.62 2.22
CA PRO A 105 12.44 -16.55 2.23
C PRO A 105 13.53 -15.91 3.10
N ASP A 106 13.97 -16.65 4.12
CA ASP A 106 14.94 -16.21 5.12
C ASP A 106 16.11 -15.42 4.48
N PRO A 107 16.32 -14.13 4.79
CA PRO A 107 17.67 -13.62 4.78
C PRO A 107 18.44 -14.35 5.90
N PRO A 108 19.74 -14.62 5.76
CA PRO A 108 20.55 -15.21 6.81
C PRO A 108 20.67 -14.20 7.96
N SER A 109 19.69 -14.20 8.84
CA SER A 109 19.61 -13.38 10.03
C SER A 109 19.89 -14.28 11.23
N GLU A 110 20.89 -13.91 12.03
CA GLU A 110 21.25 -14.60 13.28
C GLU A 110 20.16 -14.48 14.37
N ASN A 111 19.04 -13.80 14.09
CA ASN A 111 18.01 -13.50 15.07
C ASN A 111 16.63 -14.11 14.67
N PRO A 112 16.34 -15.35 15.11
CA PRO A 112 15.15 -16.13 14.69
C PRO A 112 13.80 -15.59 15.20
N GLN A 113 13.80 -14.53 16.01
CA GLN A 113 12.56 -13.91 16.52
C GLN A 113 11.89 -12.92 15.55
N LEU A 114 12.58 -12.48 14.49
CA LEU A 114 12.03 -11.52 13.50
C LEU A 114 11.09 -12.15 12.46
N ASN A 115 11.02 -13.48 12.38
CA ASN A 115 10.37 -14.19 11.27
C ASN A 115 8.84 -14.38 11.40
N ALA A 116 8.20 -13.95 12.49
CA ALA A 116 6.82 -14.38 12.77
C ALA A 116 5.81 -13.28 13.14
N THR A 117 6.21 -12.01 13.27
CA THR A 117 5.32 -10.97 13.80
C THR A 117 5.32 -9.74 12.92
N THR A 118 4.14 -9.22 12.58
CA THR A 118 3.95 -7.85 12.09
C THR A 118 4.79 -6.90 12.95
N LEU A 119 5.79 -6.23 12.37
CA LEU A 119 6.77 -5.49 13.19
C LEU A 119 6.21 -4.16 13.66
N ILE A 120 5.32 -3.58 12.86
CA ILE A 120 4.60 -2.37 13.22
C ILE A 120 3.14 -2.75 13.54
N PRO A 121 2.70 -2.63 14.80
CA PRO A 121 1.31 -2.91 15.18
C PRO A 121 0.41 -1.77 14.68
N TRP A 122 0.07 -1.78 13.39
CA TRP A 122 -0.81 -0.79 12.80
C TRP A 122 -2.19 -0.81 13.49
N ALA A 123 -2.68 0.36 13.86
CA ALA A 123 -4.02 0.49 14.43
C ALA A 123 -5.07 -0.06 13.46
N SER A 124 -6.04 -0.84 13.95
CA SER A 124 -7.04 -1.48 13.07
C SER A 124 -7.87 -0.47 12.28
N GLU A 125 -8.07 0.74 12.82
CA GLU A 125 -8.73 1.86 12.13
C GLU A 125 -7.92 2.36 10.94
N LEU A 126 -6.59 2.47 11.10
CA LEU A 126 -5.68 2.84 10.02
C LEU A 126 -5.68 1.79 8.92
N VAL A 127 -5.49 0.51 9.26
CA VAL A 127 -5.54 -0.59 8.28
C VAL A 127 -6.83 -0.53 7.46
N ARG A 128 -7.95 -0.24 8.15
CA ARG A 128 -9.28 -0.11 7.56
C ARG A 128 -9.46 1.10 6.66
N SER A 129 -8.73 2.20 6.86
CA SER A 129 -8.87 3.43 6.08
C SER A 129 -7.97 3.47 4.85
N VAL A 130 -6.88 2.70 4.84
CA VAL A 130 -5.91 2.69 3.73
C VAL A 130 -5.99 1.43 2.85
N ASP A 131 -6.97 0.56 3.05
CA ASP A 131 -7.18 -0.66 2.25
C ASP A 131 -7.91 -0.36 0.92
N ILE A 132 -7.20 -0.50 -0.21
CA ILE A 132 -7.77 -0.28 -1.55
C ILE A 132 -8.88 -1.26 -1.90
N ARG A 133 -8.83 -2.51 -1.43
CA ARG A 133 -9.85 -3.54 -1.71
C ARG A 133 -11.16 -3.12 -1.10
N ARG A 134 -11.10 -2.62 0.13
CA ARG A 134 -12.25 -2.05 0.81
C ARG A 134 -12.79 -0.82 0.08
N ALA A 135 -11.91 0.10 -0.34
CA ALA A 135 -12.32 1.29 -1.09
C ALA A 135 -13.05 0.91 -2.40
N ILE A 136 -12.53 -0.06 -3.15
CA ILE A 136 -13.17 -0.59 -4.37
C ILE A 136 -14.54 -1.22 -4.04
N ALA A 137 -14.62 -2.05 -3.00
CA ALA A 137 -15.87 -2.70 -2.61
C ALA A 137 -16.95 -1.67 -2.25
N ILE A 138 -16.60 -0.62 -1.51
CA ILE A 138 -17.50 0.49 -1.18
C ILE A 138 -17.92 1.22 -2.46
N ALA A 139 -16.97 1.57 -3.32
CA ALA A 139 -17.23 2.28 -4.56
C ALA A 139 -18.17 1.50 -5.50
N LYS A 140 -18.05 0.17 -5.54
CA LYS A 140 -18.90 -0.72 -6.33
C LYS A 140 -20.33 -0.83 -5.81
N GLN A 141 -20.58 -0.60 -4.52
CA GLN A 141 -21.91 -0.60 -3.94
C GLN A 141 -22.76 0.62 -4.35
N GLY A 142 -22.19 1.58 -5.07
CA GLY A 142 -22.93 2.73 -5.60
C GLY A 142 -23.36 3.73 -4.51
N VAL A 143 -22.82 3.61 -3.30
CA VAL A 143 -22.91 4.66 -2.29
C VAL A 143 -21.89 5.72 -2.70
N GLU A 144 -22.34 6.89 -3.15
CA GLU A 144 -21.48 8.07 -3.31
C GLU A 144 -20.84 8.37 -1.95
N PHE A 145 -19.62 7.87 -1.75
CA PHE A 145 -18.85 8.07 -0.52
C PHE A 145 -18.00 9.31 -0.70
N ASP A 146 -18.27 10.33 0.11
CA ASP A 146 -17.44 11.52 0.18
C ASP A 146 -16.24 11.20 1.09
N LEU A 147 -15.10 10.89 0.47
CA LEU A 147 -13.84 10.57 1.17
C LEU A 147 -13.30 11.75 2.00
N ASP A 148 -13.80 12.96 1.79
CA ASP A 148 -13.42 14.18 2.54
C ASP A 148 -13.98 14.25 3.98
N GLN A 149 -14.77 13.27 4.43
CA GLN A 149 -15.36 13.27 5.78
C GLN A 149 -14.68 12.35 6.82
N VAL A 150 -13.53 11.72 6.51
CA VAL A 150 -12.86 10.78 7.45
C VAL A 150 -11.40 11.14 7.76
N LEU A 151 -11.04 12.43 7.67
CA LEU A 151 -9.76 12.95 8.18
C LEU A 151 -9.98 13.92 9.34
#